data_AF-A0A7Y4Y4L7-F1
#
_entry.id   AF-A0A7Y4Y4L7-F1
#
_cell.length_a   1.000
_cell.length_b   1.000
_cell.length_c   1.000
_cell.angle_alpha   90.00
_cell.angle_beta   90.00
_cell.angle_gamma   90.00
#
_symmetry.space_group_name_H-M   'P 1'
#
loop_
_entity.id
_entity.type
_entity.pdbx_description
1 polymer ?
#
loop_
_entity_poly.entity_id
_entity_poly.type
_entity_poly.pdbx_seq_one_letter_code
_entity_poly.pdbx_strand_id
1 'polypeptide(L)'
;MRILLYFAIGLLLGPLSWVASQLVSGKFEPFDNSTGFFLCQAVLAIPVLVIGLRVGMLRALLCLVGAWIGMNAYAYAFGSSETRAWIVLLLFSSLTLLVFPAVAGGVGGIVRAILRKSRKTTDTVAH
;
A
#
# COMPACT_ATOMS: atom_id res chain seq x y z
N MET A 1 15.95 -10.26 -1.17
CA MET A 1 15.29 -10.26 -2.50
C MET A 1 13.78 -10.52 -2.46
N ARG A 2 13.27 -11.62 -1.86
CA ARG A 2 11.83 -11.95 -1.89
C ARG A 2 10.88 -10.88 -1.32
N ILE A 3 11.35 -9.99 -0.45
CA ILE A 3 10.50 -8.94 0.15
C ILE A 3 10.26 -7.76 -0.80
N LEU A 4 11.25 -7.40 -1.63
CA LEU A 4 11.14 -6.35 -2.65
C LEU A 4 10.19 -6.76 -3.79
N LEU A 5 10.03 -8.07 -4.00
CA LEU A 5 9.06 -8.59 -4.96
C LEU A 5 7.63 -8.13 -4.62
N TYR A 6 7.24 -8.12 -3.35
CA TYR A 6 5.89 -7.69 -2.95
C TYR A 6 5.68 -6.18 -3.16
N PHE A 7 6.72 -5.39 -2.94
CA PHE A 7 6.70 -3.97 -3.30
C PHE A 7 6.53 -3.78 -4.82
N ALA A 8 7.29 -4.54 -5.63
CA ALA A 8 7.17 -4.49 -7.10
C ALA A 8 5.81 -4.96 -7.61
N ILE A 9 5.23 -6.02 -7.02
CA ILE A 9 3.86 -6.48 -7.29
C ILE A 9 2.88 -5.35 -6.99
N GLY A 10 3.02 -4.70 -5.83
CA GLY A 10 2.26 -3.51 -5.48
C GLY A 10 2.38 -2.43 -6.55
N LEU A 11 3.61 -2.05 -6.90
CA LEU A 11 3.90 -1.01 -7.89
C LEU A 11 3.21 -1.24 -9.23
N LEU A 12 3.03 -2.51 -9.65
CA LEU A 12 2.28 -2.87 -10.85
C LEU A 12 0.76 -2.93 -10.64
N LEU A 13 0.30 -3.34 -9.45
CA LEU A 13 -1.12 -3.36 -9.09
C LEU A 13 -1.74 -1.97 -9.11
N GLY A 14 -0.99 -0.93 -8.76
CA GLY A 14 -1.47 0.47 -8.78
C GLY A 14 -1.95 0.95 -10.15
N PRO A 15 -1.10 0.93 -11.20
CA PRO A 15 -1.52 1.23 -12.57
C PRO A 15 -2.59 0.26 -13.08
N LEU A 16 -2.48 -1.03 -12.72
CA LEU A 16 -3.44 -2.05 -13.17
C LEU A 16 -4.85 -1.78 -12.63
N SER A 17 -4.99 -1.29 -11.39
CA SER A 17 -6.30 -0.97 -10.82
C SER A 17 -6.97 0.20 -11.54
N TRP A 18 -6.19 1.18 -12.00
CA TRP A 18 -6.67 2.27 -12.85
C TRP A 18 -7.13 1.76 -14.22
N VAL A 19 -6.28 1.00 -14.90
CA VAL A 19 -6.59 0.46 -16.23
C VAL A 19 -7.82 -0.45 -16.18
N ALA A 20 -7.90 -1.34 -15.19
CA ALA A 20 -9.06 -2.22 -15.01
C ALA A 20 -10.34 -1.43 -14.75
N SER A 21 -10.28 -0.41 -13.89
CA SER A 21 -11.39 0.49 -13.62
C SER A 21 -11.85 1.23 -14.89
N GLN A 22 -10.91 1.72 -15.69
CA GLN A 22 -11.20 2.43 -16.92
C GLN A 22 -11.86 1.53 -17.98
N LEU A 23 -11.38 0.30 -18.13
CA LEU A 23 -11.93 -0.66 -19.10
C LEU A 23 -13.39 -1.02 -18.79
N VAL A 24 -13.76 -1.10 -17.51
CA VAL A 24 -15.13 -1.49 -17.11
C VAL A 24 -16.06 -0.29 -17.00
N SER A 25 -15.60 0.83 -16.48
CA SER A 25 -16.46 2.00 -16.23
C SER A 25 -16.49 3.01 -17.38
N GLY A 26 -15.54 2.92 -18.33
CA GLY A 26 -15.37 3.89 -19.41
C GLY A 26 -14.85 5.26 -18.97
N LYS A 27 -14.57 5.46 -17.67
CA LYS A 27 -14.01 6.69 -17.12
C LYS A 27 -12.53 6.52 -16.81
N PHE A 28 -11.74 7.55 -17.10
CA PHE A 28 -10.33 7.54 -16.75
C PHE A 28 -10.16 7.49 -15.23
N GLU A 29 -10.83 8.40 -14.51
CA GLU A 29 -10.75 8.43 -13.05
C GLU A 29 -11.67 7.37 -12.44
N PRO A 30 -11.13 6.43 -11.64
CA PRO A 30 -11.95 5.42 -10.97
C PRO A 30 -13.01 6.03 -10.05
N PHE A 31 -12.77 7.22 -9.54
CA PHE A 31 -13.58 7.87 -8.52
C PHE A 31 -14.79 8.63 -9.09
N ASP A 32 -14.88 8.78 -10.41
CA ASP A 32 -15.98 9.47 -11.09
C ASP A 32 -17.31 8.70 -11.04
N ASN A 33 -17.26 7.40 -10.74
CA ASN A 33 -18.46 6.58 -10.58
C ASN A 33 -18.23 5.40 -9.64
N SER A 34 -19.32 4.89 -9.07
CA SER A 34 -19.27 3.82 -8.08
C SER A 34 -18.66 2.51 -8.62
N THR A 35 -18.94 2.16 -9.87
CA THR A 35 -18.43 0.92 -10.48
C THR A 35 -16.91 0.93 -10.59
N GLY A 36 -16.34 2.01 -11.13
CA GLY A 36 -14.90 2.22 -11.23
C GLY A 36 -14.25 2.24 -9.86
N PHE A 37 -14.88 2.91 -8.89
CA PHE A 37 -14.37 3.00 -7.53
C PHE A 37 -14.24 1.63 -6.89
N PHE A 38 -15.33 0.85 -6.87
CA PHE A 38 -15.33 -0.47 -6.26
C PHE A 38 -14.42 -1.45 -6.98
N LEU A 39 -14.32 -1.36 -8.31
CA LEU A 39 -13.41 -2.22 -9.07
C LEU A 39 -11.94 -1.87 -8.78
N CYS A 40 -11.59 -0.59 -8.75
CA CYS A 40 -10.25 -0.13 -8.38
C CYS A 40 -9.89 -0.64 -6.97
N GLN A 41 -10.80 -0.50 -6.01
CA GLN A 41 -10.60 -1.02 -4.65
C GLN A 41 -10.46 -2.54 -4.62
N ALA A 42 -11.26 -3.29 -5.37
CA ALA A 42 -11.18 -4.75 -5.41
C ALA A 42 -9.84 -5.24 -5.97
N VAL A 43 -9.36 -4.63 -7.06
CA VAL A 43 -8.06 -4.96 -7.69
C VAL A 43 -6.89 -4.69 -6.74
N LEU A 44 -7.00 -3.69 -5.87
CA LEU A 44 -5.97 -3.39 -4.87
C LEU A 44 -6.11 -4.26 -3.60
N ALA A 45 -7.31 -4.34 -3.05
CA ALA A 45 -7.56 -4.92 -1.73
C ALA A 45 -7.45 -6.45 -1.72
N ILE A 46 -7.98 -7.14 -2.74
CA ILE A 46 -8.00 -8.61 -2.77
C ILE A 46 -6.57 -9.18 -2.79
N PRO A 47 -5.66 -8.76 -3.69
CA PRO A 47 -4.29 -9.27 -3.69
C PRO A 47 -3.54 -8.94 -2.40
N VAL A 48 -3.70 -7.73 -1.87
CA VAL A 48 -3.05 -7.31 -0.60
C VAL A 48 -3.55 -8.15 0.56
N LEU A 49 -4.86 -8.41 0.65
CA LEU A 49 -5.45 -9.27 1.68
C LEU A 49 -4.90 -10.70 1.58
N VAL A 50 -4.85 -11.27 0.37
CA VAL A 50 -4.28 -12.60 0.14
C VAL A 50 -2.82 -12.66 0.58
N ILE A 51 -2.00 -11.65 0.23
CA ILE A 51 -0.61 -11.55 0.67
C ILE A 51 -0.52 -11.46 2.20
N GLY A 52 -1.39 -10.65 2.83
CA GLY A 52 -1.44 -10.48 4.28
C GLY A 52 -1.75 -11.79 5.01
N LEU A 53 -2.75 -12.53 4.52
CA LEU A 53 -3.17 -13.81 5.11
C LEU A 53 -2.17 -14.94 4.88
N ARG A 54 -1.54 -15.01 3.70
CA ARG A 54 -0.66 -16.13 3.31
C ARG A 54 0.80 -15.93 3.68
N VAL A 55 1.27 -14.69 3.64
CA VAL A 55 2.70 -14.37 3.72
C VAL A 55 2.99 -13.40 4.87
N GLY A 56 1.98 -12.74 5.43
CA GLY A 56 2.09 -11.92 6.64
C GLY A 56 2.05 -10.41 6.39
N MET A 57 1.72 -9.68 7.46
CA MET A 57 1.39 -8.26 7.43
C MET A 57 2.48 -7.37 6.82
N LEU A 58 3.76 -7.60 7.13
CA LEU A 58 4.86 -6.74 6.64
C LEU A 58 4.94 -6.74 5.10
N ARG A 59 4.72 -7.90 4.46
CA ARG A 59 4.75 -8.01 2.99
C ARG A 59 3.52 -7.37 2.36
N ALA A 60 2.36 -7.47 3.01
CA ALA A 60 1.15 -6.78 2.59
C ALA A 60 1.30 -5.25 2.69
N LEU A 61 1.92 -4.75 3.75
CA LEU A 61 2.22 -3.31 3.90
C LEU A 61 3.17 -2.82 2.80
N LEU A 62 4.22 -3.59 2.48
CA LEU A 62 5.11 -3.20 1.37
C LEU A 62 4.42 -3.23 0.01
N CYS A 63 3.53 -4.20 -0.22
CA CYS A 63 2.68 -4.24 -1.40
C CYS A 63 1.77 -3.02 -1.47
N LEU A 64 1.13 -2.65 -0.35
CA LEU A 64 0.29 -1.44 -0.26
C LEU A 64 1.07 -0.16 -0.60
N VAL A 65 2.28 0.00 -0.06
CA VAL A 65 3.13 1.17 -0.37
C VAL A 65 3.47 1.21 -1.86
N GLY A 66 3.84 0.06 -2.45
CA GLY A 66 4.11 -0.02 -3.88
C GLY A 66 2.87 0.34 -4.71
N ALA A 67 1.71 -0.24 -4.39
CA ALA A 67 0.46 0.00 -5.10
C ALA A 67 0.00 1.44 -4.99
N TRP A 68 0.18 2.03 -3.82
CA TRP A 68 -0.07 3.45 -3.61
C TRP A 68 0.84 4.33 -4.49
N ILE A 69 2.16 4.08 -4.54
CA ILE A 69 3.08 4.82 -5.43
C ILE A 69 2.67 4.63 -6.90
N GLY A 70 2.47 3.39 -7.33
CA GLY A 70 2.18 3.06 -8.73
C GLY A 70 0.87 3.69 -9.21
N MET A 71 -0.17 3.66 -8.37
CA MET A 71 -1.47 4.27 -8.65
C MET A 71 -1.35 5.78 -8.84
N ASN A 72 -0.66 6.47 -7.92
CA ASN A 72 -0.50 7.92 -8.01
C ASN A 72 0.41 8.33 -9.18
N ALA A 73 1.49 7.57 -9.43
CA ALA A 73 2.39 7.82 -10.55
C ALA A 73 1.69 7.64 -11.90
N TYR A 74 0.86 6.61 -12.03
CA TYR A 74 0.04 6.40 -13.24
C TYR A 74 -0.93 7.57 -13.46
N ALA A 75 -1.71 7.90 -12.43
CA ALA A 75 -2.66 9.01 -12.50
C ALA A 75 -1.97 10.35 -12.81
N TYR A 76 -0.77 10.59 -12.28
CA TYR A 76 0.00 11.78 -12.59
C TYR A 76 0.49 11.79 -14.05
N ALA A 77 1.00 10.67 -14.54
CA ALA A 77 1.54 10.56 -15.90
C ALA A 77 0.45 10.68 -16.97
N PHE A 78 -0.71 10.05 -16.75
CA PHE A 78 -1.76 9.90 -17.77
C PHE A 78 -2.99 10.77 -17.53
N GLY A 79 -3.12 11.39 -16.35
CA GLY A 79 -4.28 12.20 -16.01
C GLY A 79 -4.28 13.60 -16.59
N SER A 80 -5.46 14.22 -16.54
CA SER A 80 -5.68 15.62 -16.91
C SER A 80 -4.92 16.56 -15.96
N SER A 81 -4.85 17.85 -16.31
CA SER A 81 -4.25 18.86 -15.41
C SER A 81 -4.95 18.90 -14.04
N GLU A 82 -6.26 18.73 -14.02
CA GLU A 82 -7.05 18.66 -12.79
C GLU A 82 -6.76 17.38 -12.00
N THR A 83 -6.78 16.22 -12.67
CA THR A 83 -6.43 14.93 -12.05
C THR A 83 -5.05 14.97 -11.41
N ARG A 84 -4.06 15.57 -12.08
CA ARG A 84 -2.69 15.71 -11.56
C ARG A 84 -2.65 16.53 -10.29
N ALA A 85 -3.38 17.65 -10.23
CA ALA A 85 -3.44 18.50 -9.04
C ALA A 85 -4.03 17.74 -7.85
N TRP A 86 -5.16 17.05 -8.07
CA TRP A 86 -5.81 16.25 -7.04
C TRP A 86 -4.94 15.08 -6.57
N ILE A 87 -4.27 14.38 -7.49
CA ILE A 87 -3.46 13.22 -7.12
C ILE A 87 -2.22 13.61 -6.31
N VAL A 88 -1.62 14.78 -6.58
CA VAL A 88 -0.53 15.30 -5.76
C VAL A 88 -1.01 15.60 -4.34
N LEU A 89 -2.19 16.21 -4.20
CA LEU A 89 -2.80 16.45 -2.90
C LEU A 89 -3.12 15.13 -2.17
N LEU A 90 -3.67 14.15 -2.90
CA LEU A 90 -4.02 12.83 -2.36
C LEU A 90 -2.77 12.06 -1.94
N LEU A 91 -1.69 12.16 -2.72
CA LEU A 91 -0.39 11.57 -2.42
C LEU A 91 0.13 12.09 -1.07
N PHE A 92 0.24 13.41 -0.89
CA PHE A 92 0.77 13.97 0.35
C PHE A 92 -0.14 13.75 1.57
N SER A 93 -1.46 13.83 1.39
CA SER A 93 -2.40 13.59 2.48
C SER A 93 -2.41 12.14 2.93
N SER A 94 -2.43 11.18 2.00
CA SER A 94 -2.38 9.75 2.35
C SER A 94 -1.02 9.28 2.88
N LEU A 95 0.10 9.90 2.46
CA LEU A 95 1.41 9.70 3.11
C LEU A 95 1.35 10.04 4.60
N THR A 96 0.83 11.24 4.88
CA THR A 96 0.83 11.80 6.23
C THR A 96 -0.15 11.05 7.14
N LEU A 97 -1.32 10.67 6.61
CA LEU A 97 -2.41 10.11 7.41
C LEU A 97 -2.37 8.58 7.53
N LEU A 98 -1.78 7.86 6.58
CA LEU A 98 -1.83 6.39 6.54
C LEU A 98 -0.44 5.76 6.48
N VAL A 99 0.42 6.22 5.56
CA VAL A 99 1.72 5.58 5.35
C VAL A 99 2.68 5.85 6.52
N PHE A 100 2.83 7.10 6.96
CA PHE A 100 3.70 7.43 8.08
C PHE A 100 3.26 6.78 9.40
N PRO A 101 1.98 6.81 9.80
CA PRO A 101 1.53 6.09 11.00
C PRO A 101 1.72 4.58 10.90
N ALA A 102 1.45 3.96 9.75
CA ALA A 102 1.65 2.52 9.56
C ALA A 102 3.12 2.13 9.66
N VAL A 103 4.03 2.91 9.07
CA VAL A 103 5.48 2.71 9.17
C VAL A 103 5.94 2.91 10.62
N ALA A 104 5.53 3.98 11.28
CA ALA A 104 5.90 4.25 12.67
C ALA A 104 5.40 3.15 13.63
N GLY A 105 4.16 2.68 13.45
CA GLY A 105 3.60 1.55 14.20
C GLY A 105 4.36 0.24 13.94
N GLY A 106 4.72 -0.03 12.69
CA GLY A 106 5.54 -1.18 12.32
C GLY A 106 6.93 -1.15 12.96
N VAL A 107 7.63 -0.02 12.88
CA VAL A 107 8.95 0.18 13.52
C VAL A 107 8.84 0.05 15.04
N GLY A 108 7.84 0.69 15.66
CA GLY A 108 7.59 0.57 17.10
C GLY A 108 7.33 -0.87 17.54
N GLY A 109 6.58 -1.64 16.75
CA GLY A 109 6.35 -3.06 16.96
C GLY A 109 7.64 -3.89 16.91
N ILE A 110 8.51 -3.63 15.92
CA ILE A 110 9.81 -4.30 15.77
C ILE A 110 10.73 -3.97 16.95
N VAL A 111 10.87 -2.68 17.29
CA VAL A 111 11.68 -2.23 18.44
C VAL A 111 11.21 -2.90 19.73
N ARG A 112 9.89 -2.93 19.97
CA ARG A 112 9.32 -3.60 21.14
C ARG A 112 9.61 -5.11 21.15
N ALA A 113 9.54 -5.78 20.01
CA ALA A 113 9.86 -7.20 19.91
C ALA A 113 11.33 -7.49 20.22
N ILE A 114 12.26 -6.64 19.74
CA ILE A 114 13.70 -6.74 20.04
C ILE A 114 13.93 -6.55 21.54
N LEU A 115 13.39 -5.48 22.13
CA LEU A 115 13.55 -5.19 23.56
C LEU A 115 12.99 -6.31 24.46
N ARG A 116 11.87 -6.91 24.09
CA ARG A 116 11.30 -8.07 24.81
C ARG A 116 12.19 -9.30 24.75
N LYS A 117 12.83 -9.55 23.60
CA LYS A 117 13.77 -10.66 23.44
C LYS A 117 15.01 -10.45 24.31
N SER A 118 15.57 -9.25 24.35
CA SER A 118 16.73 -8.93 25.19
C SER A 118 16.44 -9.10 26.69
N ARG A 119 15.28 -8.66 27.18
CA ARG A 119 14.89 -8.88 28.59
C ARG A 119 14.81 -10.36 28.96
N LYS A 120 14.16 -11.18 28.12
CA LYS A 120 14.07 -12.62 28.36
C LYS A 120 15.44 -13.27 28.47
N THR A 121 16.40 -12.89 27.62
CA THR A 121 17.77 -13.45 27.68
C THR A 121 18.49 -13.05 28.95
N THR A 122 18.31 -11.82 29.44
CA THR A 122 18.92 -11.38 30.71
C THR A 122 18.36 -12.15 31.91
N ASP A 123 17.05 -12.42 31.93
CA ASP A 123 16.42 -13.18 33.01
C ASP A 123 16.86 -14.66 33.04
N THR A 124 17.17 -15.28 31.90
CA THR A 124 17.67 -16.68 31.87
C THR A 124 19.13 -16.83 32.30
N VAL A 125 19.92 -15.76 32.28
CA VAL A 125 21.35 -15.79 32.70
C VAL A 125 21.49 -15.44 34.18
N ALA A 126 20.45 -14.86 34.78
CA ALA A 126 20.40 -14.49 36.20
C ALA A 126 19.88 -15.62 37.12
N HIS A 127 19.45 -16.75 36.55
CA HIS A 127 19.06 -17.99 37.24
C HIS A 127 20.06 -19.11 36.95
#